data_AF-A0A2U3AB64-F1
#
_entry.id   AF-A0A2U3AB64-F1
#
_cell.length_a   1.000
_cell.length_b   1.000
_cell.length_c   1.000
_cell.angle_alpha   90.00
_cell.angle_beta   90.00
_cell.angle_gamma   90.00
#
_symmetry.space_group_name_H-M   'P 1'
#
loop_
_entity.id
_entity.type
_entity.pdbx_description
1 polymer ?
#
loop_
_entity_poly.entity_id
_entity_poly.type
_entity_poly.pdbx_seq_one_letter_code
_entity_poly.pdbx_strand_id
1 'polypeptide(L)'
;MKKLGIFIGAVVIIGLSVWGYVEFKKYSAKNAVQTYLIEEKNIEKSNIEELDPFIANLAGDKNWLVYVKLKNDSKKYYYYKDSDKDQVVLESAE
;
A
#
# COMPACT_ATOMS: atom_id res chain seq x y z
N MET A 1 -18.94 -36.10 -6.21
CA MET A 1 -17.50 -35.81 -5.96
C MET A 1 -16.87 -34.89 -7.00
N LYS A 2 -16.93 -35.18 -8.31
CA LYS A 2 -16.34 -34.32 -9.36
C LYS A 2 -16.83 -32.85 -9.32
N LYS A 3 -18.13 -32.61 -9.17
CA LYS A 3 -18.72 -31.25 -9.06
C LYS A 3 -18.27 -30.50 -7.80
N LEU A 4 -18.08 -31.20 -6.69
CA LEU A 4 -17.61 -30.62 -5.42
C LEU A 4 -16.12 -30.22 -5.52
N GLY A 5 -15.29 -31.06 -6.15
CA GLY A 5 -13.88 -30.74 -6.39
C GLY A 5 -13.70 -29.50 -7.27
N ILE A 6 -14.51 -29.37 -8.34
CA ILE A 6 -14.51 -28.18 -9.20
C ILE A 6 -14.92 -26.93 -8.40
N PHE A 7 -15.97 -27.03 -7.57
CA PHE A 7 -16.42 -25.92 -6.74
C PHE A 7 -15.33 -25.45 -5.75
N ILE A 8 -14.71 -26.39 -5.01
CA ILE A 8 -13.63 -26.07 -4.08
C ILE A 8 -12.45 -25.44 -4.82
N GLY A 9 -12.07 -26.00 -5.98
CA GLY A 9 -11.01 -25.45 -6.81
C GLY A 9 -11.29 -24.01 -7.24
N ALA A 10 -12.52 -23.71 -7.66
CA ALA A 10 -12.91 -22.35 -8.04
C ALA A 10 -12.82 -21.37 -6.86
N VAL A 11 -13.27 -21.76 -5.67
CA VAL A 11 -13.20 -20.91 -4.46
C VAL A 11 -11.75 -20.62 -4.08
N VAL A 12 -10.86 -21.63 -4.14
CA VAL A 12 -9.44 -21.44 -3.83
C VAL A 12 -8.79 -20.48 -4.83
N ILE A 13 -9.06 -20.63 -6.13
CA ILE A 13 -8.52 -19.74 -7.16
C ILE A 13 -8.96 -18.29 -6.91
N ILE A 14 -10.25 -18.08 -6.65
CA ILE A 14 -10.79 -16.74 -6.35
C ILE A 14 -10.12 -16.15 -5.11
N GLY A 15 -9.99 -16.94 -4.03
CA GLY A 15 -9.34 -16.49 -2.80
C GLY A 15 -7.88 -16.08 -3.03
N LEU A 16 -7.13 -16.88 -3.78
CA LEU A 16 -5.74 -16.57 -4.13
C LEU A 16 -5.64 -15.31 -5.02
N SER A 17 -6.56 -15.13 -5.97
CA SER A 17 -6.59 -13.93 -6.81
C SER A 17 -6.85 -12.65 -6.01
N VAL A 18 -7.80 -12.69 -5.07
CA VAL A 18 -8.11 -11.54 -4.20
C VAL A 18 -6.92 -11.22 -3.29
N TRP A 19 -6.31 -12.24 -2.67
CA TRP A 19 -5.14 -12.03 -1.82
C TRP A 19 -3.96 -11.47 -2.60
N GLY A 20 -3.67 -12.02 -3.78
CA GLY A 20 -2.62 -11.52 -4.66
C GLY A 20 -2.84 -10.06 -5.09
N TYR A 21 -4.08 -9.68 -5.40
CA TYR A 21 -4.42 -8.30 -5.74
C TYR A 21 -4.17 -7.34 -4.56
N VAL A 22 -4.58 -7.72 -3.34
CA VAL A 22 -4.36 -6.93 -2.12
C VAL A 22 -2.88 -6.73 -1.86
N GLU A 23 -2.09 -7.80 -1.93
CA GLU A 23 -0.64 -7.72 -1.68
C GLU A 23 0.07 -6.87 -2.74
N PHE A 24 -0.34 -7.00 -4.01
CA PHE A 24 0.15 -6.16 -5.09
C PHE A 24 -0.13 -4.68 -4.86
N LYS A 25 -1.37 -4.30 -4.50
CA LYS A 25 -1.71 -2.89 -4.25
C LYS A 25 -0.94 -2.33 -3.05
N LYS A 26 -0.78 -3.10 -1.97
CA LYS A 26 0.06 -2.71 -0.81
C LYS A 26 1.52 -2.50 -1.20
N TYR A 27 2.11 -3.46 -1.91
CA TYR A 27 3.50 -3.38 -2.35
C TYR A 27 3.72 -2.20 -3.31
N SER A 28 2.82 -2.01 -4.26
CA SER A 28 2.89 -0.90 -5.23
C SER A 28 2.80 0.46 -4.54
N ALA A 29 1.86 0.64 -3.60
CA ALA A 29 1.74 1.86 -2.82
C ALA A 29 3.01 2.13 -1.98
N LYS A 30 3.50 1.10 -1.27
CA LYS A 30 4.75 1.19 -0.49
C LYS A 30 5.93 1.64 -1.34
N ASN A 31 6.11 1.01 -2.50
CA ASN A 31 7.22 1.32 -3.39
C ASN A 31 7.12 2.74 -3.95
N ALA A 32 5.94 3.16 -4.38
CA ALA A 32 5.71 4.52 -4.87
C ALA A 32 6.02 5.58 -3.80
N VAL A 33 5.52 5.37 -2.58
CA VAL A 33 5.78 6.28 -1.45
C VAL A 33 7.27 6.29 -1.08
N GLN A 34 7.95 5.13 -1.09
CA GLN A 34 9.39 5.08 -0.84
C GLN A 34 10.18 5.89 -1.87
N THR A 35 9.90 5.67 -3.16
CA THR A 35 10.53 6.40 -4.26
C THR A 35 10.29 7.89 -4.13
N TYR A 36 9.03 8.31 -3.89
CA TYR A 36 8.69 9.71 -3.66
C TYR A 36 9.50 10.35 -2.52
N LEU A 37 9.60 9.68 -1.37
CA LEU A 37 10.34 10.20 -0.23
C LEU A 37 11.84 10.35 -0.53
N ILE A 38 12.44 9.39 -1.24
CA ILE A 38 13.87 9.39 -1.55
C ILE A 38 14.20 10.37 -2.68
N GLU A 39 13.49 10.27 -3.80
CA GLU A 39 13.85 10.95 -5.03
C GLU A 39 13.27 12.37 -5.10
N GLU A 40 12.02 12.56 -4.68
CA GLU A 40 11.36 13.87 -4.78
C GLU A 40 11.53 14.68 -3.49
N LYS A 41 11.44 14.04 -2.32
CA LYS A 41 11.62 14.71 -1.02
C LYS A 41 13.06 14.72 -0.52
N ASN A 42 13.99 14.04 -1.21
CA ASN A 42 15.40 13.97 -0.84
C ASN A 42 15.63 13.46 0.61
N ILE A 43 14.74 12.58 1.09
CA ILE A 43 14.89 11.95 2.40
C ILE A 43 15.78 10.74 2.24
N GLU A 44 16.90 10.71 2.97
CA GLU A 44 17.74 9.53 2.99
C GLU A 44 16.97 8.30 3.49
N LYS A 45 17.13 7.17 2.79
CA LYS A 45 16.50 5.90 3.18
C LYS A 45 16.81 5.48 4.62
N SER A 46 17.99 5.85 5.12
CA SER A 46 18.44 5.65 6.51
C SER A 46 17.59 6.39 7.55
N ASN A 47 16.90 7.46 7.15
CA ASN A 47 16.06 8.29 8.01
C ASN A 47 14.59 7.85 8.03
N ILE A 48 14.20 6.90 7.17
CA ILE A 48 12.86 6.28 7.22
C ILE A 48 12.92 5.17 8.26
N GLU A 49 12.21 5.35 9.37
CA GLU A 49 12.14 4.38 10.47
C GLU A 49 11.12 3.28 10.19
N GLU A 50 9.92 3.66 9.76
CA GLU A 50 8.83 2.73 9.45
C GLU A 50 8.19 3.12 8.11
N LEU A 51 7.82 2.11 7.31
CA LEU A 51 7.20 2.27 5.99
C LEU A 51 6.23 1.12 5.72
N ASP A 52 5.00 1.25 6.22
CA ASP A 52 4.06 0.14 6.33
C ASP A 52 2.78 0.38 5.52
N PRO A 53 2.51 -0.44 4.48
CA PRO A 53 1.28 -0.35 3.72
C PRO A 53 0.12 -1.07 4.43
N PHE A 54 -1.05 -0.43 4.47
CA PHE A 54 -2.25 -0.99 5.09
C PHE A 54 -3.52 -0.61 4.33
N ILE A 55 -4.62 -1.27 4.70
CA ILE A 55 -5.94 -1.01 4.13
C ILE A 55 -6.68 -0.04 5.05
N ALA A 56 -7.03 1.14 4.55
CA ALA A 56 -7.58 2.24 5.35
C ALA A 56 -9.12 2.29 5.40
N ASN A 57 -9.81 1.41 4.66
CA ASN A 57 -11.27 1.42 4.47
C ASN A 57 -11.78 2.78 3.93
N LEU A 58 -11.01 3.37 3.03
CA LEU A 58 -11.33 4.61 2.32
C LEU A 58 -11.68 4.30 0.85
N ALA A 59 -12.32 5.24 0.18
CA ALA A 59 -12.69 5.07 -1.23
C ALA A 59 -11.47 5.15 -2.17
N GLY A 60 -11.48 4.33 -3.22
CA GLY A 60 -10.49 4.39 -4.30
C GLY A 60 -9.07 4.07 -3.83
N ASP A 61 -8.09 4.81 -4.35
CA ASP A 61 -6.68 4.57 -4.04
C ASP A 61 -6.29 4.91 -2.61
N LYS A 62 -7.03 5.79 -1.95
CA LYS A 62 -6.86 6.08 -0.51
C LYS A 62 -7.07 4.86 0.36
N ASN A 63 -7.71 3.80 -0.16
CA ASN A 63 -7.79 2.54 0.57
C ASN A 63 -6.41 1.93 0.83
N TRP A 64 -5.40 2.25 0.02
CA TRP A 64 -4.05 1.68 0.07
C TRP A 64 -3.06 2.71 0.62
N LEU A 65 -3.18 3.00 1.92
CA LEU A 65 -2.28 3.94 2.59
C LEU A 65 -0.94 3.30 2.93
N VAL A 66 0.07 4.15 3.03
CA VAL A 66 1.39 3.84 3.54
C VAL A 66 1.63 4.75 4.72
N TYR A 67 1.76 4.15 5.90
CA TYR A 67 2.22 4.82 7.09
C TYR A 67 3.74 5.02 7.00
N VAL A 68 4.19 6.22 7.35
CA VAL A 68 5.59 6.63 7.31
C VAL A 68 5.96 7.28 8.63
N LYS A 69 7.04 6.80 9.23
CA LYS A 69 7.68 7.42 10.39
C LYS A 69 9.13 7.73 10.05
N LEU A 70 9.54 8.96 10.33
CA LEU A 70 10.91 9.42 10.11
C LEU A 70 11.65 9.48 11.44
N LYS A 71 12.95 9.19 11.42
CA LYS A 71 13.81 9.32 12.60
C LYS A 71 13.83 10.76 13.08
N ASN A 72 13.73 10.93 14.39
CA ASN A 72 13.75 12.24 15.07
C ASN A 72 12.60 13.18 14.65
N ASP A 73 11.57 12.67 13.97
CA ASP A 73 10.32 13.37 13.76
C ASP A 73 9.26 12.73 14.66
N SER A 74 8.58 13.55 15.46
CA SER A 74 7.48 13.05 16.29
C SER A 74 6.21 12.79 15.48
N LYS A 75 6.16 13.29 14.23
CA LYS A 75 4.98 13.19 13.38
C LYS A 75 4.87 11.84 12.69
N LYS A 76 3.63 11.47 12.42
CA LYS A 76 3.23 10.31 11.62
C LYS A 76 2.65 10.81 10.32
N TYR A 77 3.05 10.22 9.21
CA TYR A 77 2.54 10.61 7.90
C TYR A 77 1.85 9.44 7.22
N TYR A 78 0.76 9.75 6.52
CA TYR A 78 -0.02 8.76 5.79
C TYR A 78 -0.10 9.20 4.33
N TYR A 79 0.47 8.39 3.43
CA TYR A 79 0.50 8.67 2.00
C TYR A 79 -0.25 7.61 1.20
N TYR A 80 -0.71 7.95 0.00
CA TYR A 80 -1.15 6.98 -1.00
C TYR A 80 -0.64 7.37 -2.39
N LYS A 81 -0.68 6.41 -3.33
CA LYS A 81 -0.47 6.68 -4.76
C LYS A 81 -1.81 6.98 -5.41
N ASP A 82 -2.00 8.20 -5.90
CA ASP A 82 -3.12 8.57 -6.77
C ASP A 82 -2.81 8.04 -8.18
N SER A 83 -3.53 6.99 -8.61
CA SER A 83 -3.26 6.34 -9.90
C SER A 83 -3.75 7.15 -11.10
N ASP A 84 -4.71 8.04 -10.91
CA ASP A 84 -5.26 8.87 -12.00
C ASP A 84 -4.29 9.99 -12.38
N LYS A 85 -3.57 10.52 -11.39
CA LYS A 85 -2.57 11.58 -11.57
C LYS A 85 -1.13 11.07 -11.58
N ASP A 86 -0.94 9.77 -11.37
CA ASP A 86 0.36 9.09 -11.20
C ASP A 86 1.30 9.81 -10.21
N GLN A 87 0.76 10.21 -9.05
CA GLN A 87 1.49 10.98 -8.04
C GLN A 87 1.29 10.41 -6.64
N VAL A 88 2.24 10.67 -5.74
CA VAL A 88 2.08 10.38 -4.31
C VAL A 88 1.47 11.58 -3.60
N VAL A 89 0.43 11.32 -2.81
CA VAL A 89 -0.33 12.34 -2.09
C VAL A 89 -0.24 12.08 -0.58
N LEU A 90 0.02 13.14 0.19
CA LEU A 90 -0.10 13.13 1.64
C LEU A 90 -1.58 13.22 2.02
N GLU A 91 -2.11 12.18 2.65
CA GLU A 91 -3.48 12.14 3.14
C GLU A 91 -3.61 12.89 4.47
N SER A 92 -2.73 12.59 5.43
CA SER A 92 -2.72 13.22 6.75
C SER A 92 -1.34 13.19 7.40
N ALA A 93 -1.13 14.12 8.33
CA ALA A 93 0.02 14.15 9.21
C ALA A 93 -0.45 14.45 10.65
N GLU A 94 -0.01 13.64 11.61
CA GLU A 94 -0.38 13.72 13.03
C GLU A 94 0.85 13.93 13.91
#